data_AF-A0A4R5GAQ0-F1
#
_entry.id   AF-A0A4R5GAQ0-F1
#
_cell.length_a   1.000
_cell.length_b   1.000
_cell.length_c   1.000
_cell.angle_alpha   90.00
_cell.angle_beta   90.00
_cell.angle_gamma   90.00
#
_symmetry.space_group_name_H-M   'P 1'
#
loop_
_entity.id
_entity.type
_entity.pdbx_description
1 polymer ?
#
loop_
_entity_poly.entity_id
_entity_poly.type
_entity_poly.pdbx_seq_one_letter_code
_entity_poly.pdbx_strand_id
1 'polypeptide(L)'
;MLRPLLAALAGAAILYALAAPPAGGPAPPLCRVQASSAPSRLPGFYDVTIELRPECRADAVADVRLESYVGGTWPRKGWFRVTKARPLKRGGIPWYWRAAWRSASGQPYPLVIPGLGGSL
;
A
#
# COMPACT_ATOMS: atom_id res chain seq x y z
N MET A 1 7.54 -12.31 72.54
CA MET A 1 6.19 -12.19 71.94
C MET A 1 6.37 -11.64 70.52
N LEU A 2 5.66 -12.23 69.53
CA LEU A 2 5.52 -11.86 68.10
C LEU A 2 6.83 -11.88 67.25
N ARG A 3 7.14 -12.90 66.43
CA ARG A 3 6.54 -13.37 65.15
C ARG A 3 6.36 -12.29 64.06
N PRO A 4 6.64 -12.65 62.79
CA PRO A 4 7.34 -11.83 61.80
C PRO A 4 6.42 -11.33 60.68
N LEU A 5 6.71 -10.15 60.12
CA LEU A 5 6.07 -9.68 58.89
C LEU A 5 7.06 -9.80 57.73
N LEU A 6 7.12 -11.03 57.23
CA LEU A 6 7.65 -11.41 55.94
C LEU A 6 6.68 -10.97 54.83
N ALA A 7 7.25 -10.72 53.66
CA ALA A 7 6.64 -10.97 52.35
C ALA A 7 5.54 -10.00 51.87
N ALA A 8 5.94 -8.93 51.17
CA ALA A 8 5.04 -8.30 50.20
C ALA A 8 5.76 -7.39 49.17
N LEU A 9 6.94 -7.73 48.64
CA LEU A 9 7.62 -6.87 47.65
C LEU A 9 8.25 -7.62 46.46
N ALA A 10 7.79 -8.84 46.16
CA ALA A 10 8.34 -9.67 45.08
C ALA A 10 7.32 -10.03 43.98
N GLY A 11 6.31 -9.18 43.73
CA GLY A 11 5.13 -9.55 42.94
C GLY A 11 4.82 -8.71 41.69
N ALA A 12 5.64 -7.72 41.31
CA ALA A 12 5.26 -6.78 40.25
C ALA A 12 6.10 -6.84 38.96
N ALA A 13 7.17 -7.64 38.90
CA ALA A 13 8.13 -7.55 37.79
C ALA A 13 7.89 -8.52 36.61
N ILE A 14 6.99 -9.50 36.73
CA ILE A 14 6.98 -10.67 35.82
C ILE A 14 5.91 -10.61 34.72
N LEU A 15 4.91 -9.71 34.79
CA LEU A 15 3.80 -9.70 33.83
C LEU A 15 3.94 -8.74 32.63
N TYR A 16 5.03 -7.98 32.53
CA TYR A 16 5.25 -7.05 31.40
C TYR A 16 6.07 -7.63 30.24
N ALA A 17 6.51 -8.90 30.31
CA ALA A 17 7.42 -9.47 29.32
C ALA A 17 6.74 -10.16 28.12
N LEU A 18 5.41 -10.21 28.02
CA LEU A 18 4.70 -11.03 27.01
C LEU A 18 3.99 -10.27 25.89
N ALA A 19 4.16 -8.95 25.79
CA ALA A 19 3.58 -8.15 24.71
C ALA A 19 4.64 -7.65 23.70
N ALA A 20 5.69 -8.44 23.46
CA ALA A 20 6.53 -8.20 22.28
C ALA A 20 5.67 -8.49 21.04
N PRO A 21 5.38 -7.49 20.18
CA PRO A 21 4.76 -7.78 18.89
C PRO A 21 5.65 -8.79 18.15
N PRO A 22 5.08 -9.75 17.40
CA PRO A 22 5.88 -10.69 16.64
C PRO A 22 6.85 -9.87 15.80
N ALA A 23 8.14 -10.18 15.93
CA ALA A 23 9.20 -9.55 15.16
C ALA A 23 8.76 -9.52 13.70
N GLY A 24 8.32 -8.34 13.25
CA GLY A 24 7.83 -8.14 11.91
C GLY A 24 8.94 -8.59 10.98
N GLY A 25 8.65 -9.56 10.12
CA GLY A 25 9.56 -9.91 9.03
C GLY A 25 10.04 -8.62 8.34
N PRO A 26 11.27 -8.63 7.78
CA PRO A 26 11.85 -7.44 7.17
C PRO A 26 10.82 -6.75 6.28
N ALA A 27 10.56 -5.47 6.55
CA ALA A 27 9.57 -4.71 5.80
C ALA A 27 9.88 -4.87 4.30
N PRO A 28 8.89 -5.30 3.48
CA PRO A 28 9.16 -5.61 2.09
C PRO A 28 9.81 -4.39 1.41
N PRO A 29 10.94 -4.59 0.70
CA PRO A 29 11.73 -3.49 0.19
C PRO A 29 10.91 -2.60 -0.74
N LEU A 30 11.08 -1.29 -0.56
CA LEU A 30 10.35 -0.23 -1.25
C LEU A 30 10.49 -0.37 -2.77
N CYS A 31 9.49 -0.97 -3.42
CA CYS A 31 9.46 -1.08 -4.87
C CYS A 31 8.61 0.02 -5.48
N ARG A 32 9.19 0.78 -6.41
CA ARG A 32 8.45 1.76 -7.20
C ARG A 32 7.58 1.04 -8.25
N VAL A 33 6.42 1.61 -8.52
CA VAL A 33 5.55 1.14 -9.61
C VAL A 33 5.82 1.92 -10.89
N GLN A 34 5.55 1.29 -12.02
CA GLN A 34 5.42 1.94 -13.33
C GLN A 34 3.99 1.79 -13.82
N ALA A 35 3.54 2.77 -14.61
CA ALA A 35 2.22 2.77 -15.20
C ALA A 35 2.31 3.01 -16.71
N SER A 36 1.43 2.33 -17.44
CA SER A 36 1.22 2.52 -18.87
C SER A 36 -0.27 2.59 -19.16
N SER A 37 -0.60 3.17 -20.31
CA SER A 37 -1.97 3.34 -20.77
C SER A 37 -2.04 3.08 -22.27
N ALA A 38 -3.11 2.45 -22.71
CA ALA A 38 -3.50 2.41 -24.11
C ALA A 38 -4.86 3.11 -24.29
N PRO A 39 -5.09 3.85 -25.37
CA PRO A 39 -6.44 4.30 -25.71
C PRO A 39 -7.38 3.10 -25.83
N SER A 40 -8.56 3.19 -25.22
CA SER A 40 -9.59 2.17 -25.36
C SER A 40 -10.41 2.38 -26.64
N ARG A 41 -11.40 1.51 -26.89
CA ARG A 41 -12.36 1.69 -28.00
C ARG A 41 -13.24 2.94 -27.85
N LEU A 42 -13.41 3.45 -26.62
CA LEU A 42 -14.22 4.62 -26.34
C LEU A 42 -13.32 5.88 -26.26
N PRO A 43 -13.62 6.93 -27.03
CA PRO A 43 -12.85 8.17 -26.98
C PRO A 43 -12.82 8.78 -25.57
N GLY A 44 -11.62 9.19 -25.12
CA GLY A 44 -11.43 9.76 -23.78
C GLY A 44 -11.36 8.73 -22.65
N PHE A 45 -11.36 7.43 -22.97
CA PHE A 45 -11.14 6.35 -22.01
C PHE A 45 -9.89 5.55 -22.37
N TYR A 46 -9.20 5.06 -21.35
CA TYR A 46 -7.93 4.37 -21.46
C TYR A 46 -7.97 3.03 -20.71
N ASP A 47 -7.22 2.08 -21.24
CA ASP A 47 -6.87 0.84 -20.59
C ASP A 47 -5.53 1.03 -19.87
N VAL A 48 -5.58 0.99 -18.54
CA VAL A 48 -4.45 1.28 -17.65
C VAL A 48 -3.84 -0.01 -17.14
N THR A 49 -2.51 -0.09 -17.19
CA THR A 49 -1.72 -1.14 -16.55
C THR A 49 -0.75 -0.52 -15.55
N ILE A 50 -0.75 -1.01 -14.32
CA ILE A 50 0.19 -0.60 -13.26
C ILE A 50 0.87 -1.83 -12.70
N GLU A 51 2.18 -1.83 -12.70
CA GLU A 51 3.00 -2.97 -12.30
C GLU A 51 4.22 -2.52 -11.50
N LEU A 52 4.80 -3.46 -10.74
CA LEU A 52 6.07 -3.23 -10.07
C LEU A 52 7.18 -3.08 -11.10
N ARG A 53 8.08 -2.12 -10.91
CA ARG A 53 9.23 -1.95 -11.80
C ARG A 53 10.06 -3.23 -11.93
N PRO A 54 10.70 -3.47 -13.08
CA PRO A 54 11.43 -4.72 -13.36
C PRO A 54 12.48 -5.06 -12.30
N GLU A 55 13.21 -4.07 -11.79
CA GLU A 55 14.28 -4.25 -10.78
C GLU A 55 13.79 -4.65 -9.38
N CYS A 56 12.47 -4.61 -9.14
CA CYS A 56 11.92 -4.98 -7.86
C CYS A 56 11.97 -6.49 -7.62
N ARG A 57 12.23 -6.85 -6.36
CA ARG A 57 12.18 -8.25 -5.90
C ARG A 57 10.80 -8.87 -6.09
N ALA A 58 10.75 -10.19 -6.18
CA ALA A 58 9.53 -10.95 -6.40
C ALA A 58 8.52 -10.85 -5.25
N ASP A 59 9.02 -10.66 -4.02
CA ASP A 59 8.25 -10.49 -2.78
C ASP A 59 7.81 -9.04 -2.52
N ALA A 60 8.23 -8.10 -3.37
CA ALA A 60 7.86 -6.71 -3.21
C ALA A 60 6.36 -6.50 -3.48
N VAL A 61 5.81 -5.49 -2.81
CA VAL A 61 4.41 -5.09 -2.93
C VAL A 61 4.32 -3.59 -3.01
N ALA A 62 3.31 -3.10 -3.74
CA ALA A 62 2.90 -1.70 -3.72
C ALA A 62 1.38 -1.63 -3.67
N ASP A 63 0.84 -0.63 -3.00
CA ASP A 63 -0.60 -0.43 -2.95
C ASP A 63 -0.94 0.79 -3.82
N VAL A 64 -1.92 0.67 -4.71
CA VAL A 64 -2.23 1.66 -5.76
C VAL A 64 -3.69 2.07 -5.68
N ARG A 65 -3.96 3.34 -5.98
CA ARG A 65 -5.32 3.87 -6.07
C ARG A 65 -5.44 4.79 -7.28
N LEU A 66 -6.53 4.63 -8.01
CA LEU A 66 -6.97 5.54 -9.06
C LEU A 66 -8.04 6.47 -8.48
N GLU A 67 -8.02 7.73 -8.86
CA GLU A 67 -8.96 8.75 -8.40
C GLU A 67 -9.41 9.62 -9.56
N SER A 68 -10.65 10.09 -9.49
CA SER A 68 -11.20 11.06 -10.42
C SER A 68 -11.14 12.48 -9.86
N TYR A 69 -10.83 13.48 -10.71
CA TYR A 69 -10.99 14.89 -10.34
C TYR A 69 -12.45 15.29 -10.07
N VAL A 70 -13.42 14.63 -10.69
CA VAL A 70 -14.86 14.96 -10.55
C VAL A 70 -15.58 14.08 -9.52
N GLY A 71 -14.82 13.31 -8.74
CA GLY A 71 -15.34 12.44 -7.70
C GLY A 71 -15.39 10.97 -8.12
N GLY A 72 -14.89 10.11 -7.25
CA GLY A 72 -14.81 8.67 -7.46
C GLY A 72 -13.40 8.12 -7.27
N THR A 73 -13.30 6.90 -6.75
CA THR A 73 -12.03 6.20 -6.58
C THR A 73 -12.16 4.76 -7.04
N TRP A 74 -11.06 4.23 -7.55
CA TRP A 74 -10.90 2.80 -7.78
C TRP A 74 -9.62 2.31 -7.08
N PRO A 75 -9.70 1.32 -6.18
CA PRO A 75 -10.93 0.70 -5.69
C PRO A 75 -11.84 1.71 -4.94
N ARG A 76 -13.13 1.38 -4.80
CA ARG A 76 -14.11 2.25 -4.13
C ARG A 76 -13.74 2.53 -2.66
N LYS A 77 -13.00 1.63 -2.04
CA LYS A 77 -12.45 1.77 -0.69
C LYS A 77 -11.01 1.26 -0.67
N GLY A 78 -10.16 1.93 0.10
CA GLY A 78 -8.78 1.50 0.35
C GLY A 78 -7.88 1.62 -0.89
N TRP A 79 -6.98 0.65 -1.03
CA TRP A 79 -5.95 0.59 -2.06
C TRP A 79 -5.89 -0.81 -2.66
N PHE A 80 -5.55 -0.90 -3.94
CA PHE A 80 -5.33 -2.16 -4.64
C PHE A 80 -3.88 -2.60 -4.50
N ARG A 81 -3.64 -3.82 -4.02
CA ARG A 81 -2.30 -4.36 -3.87
C ARG A 81 -1.77 -4.92 -5.19
N VAL A 82 -0.68 -4.34 -5.67
CA VAL A 82 0.10 -4.75 -6.84
C VAL A 82 1.30 -5.58 -6.41
N THR A 83 1.50 -6.70 -7.10
CA THR A 83 2.69 -7.56 -6.95
C THR A 83 3.22 -7.92 -8.35
N LYS A 84 4.41 -8.53 -8.45
CA LYS A 84 4.93 -9.03 -9.74
C LYS A 84 3.97 -10.01 -10.43
N ALA A 85 3.30 -10.87 -9.65
CA ALA A 85 2.36 -11.87 -10.17
C ALA A 85 0.97 -11.29 -10.47
N ARG A 86 0.62 -10.16 -9.86
CA ARG A 86 -0.68 -9.51 -10.01
C ARG A 86 -0.50 -8.02 -10.29
N PRO A 87 -0.19 -7.65 -11.54
CA PRO A 87 -0.29 -6.27 -11.97
C PRO A 87 -1.75 -5.81 -11.92
N LEU A 88 -1.96 -4.51 -11.72
CA LEU A 88 -3.26 -3.90 -11.90
C LEU A 88 -3.49 -3.71 -13.40
N LYS A 89 -4.57 -4.30 -13.93
CA LYS A 89 -5.06 -4.06 -15.30
C LYS A 89 -6.50 -3.60 -15.22
N ARG A 90 -6.81 -2.40 -15.73
CA ARG A 90 -8.14 -1.82 -15.65
C ARG A 90 -8.48 -1.05 -16.91
N GLY A 91 -9.55 -1.48 -17.57
CA GLY A 91 -10.11 -0.77 -18.72
C GLY A 91 -11.15 0.28 -18.36
N GLY A 92 -11.42 1.16 -19.32
CA GLY A 92 -12.47 2.16 -19.21
C GLY A 92 -12.18 3.24 -18.16
N ILE A 93 -10.92 3.63 -18.00
CA ILE A 93 -10.52 4.72 -17.12
C ILE A 93 -10.59 6.04 -17.90
N PRO A 94 -11.45 7.00 -17.51
CA PRO A 94 -11.52 8.31 -18.17
C PRO A 94 -10.22 9.10 -18.06
N TRP A 95 -9.93 9.91 -19.08
CA TRP A 95 -8.71 10.73 -19.17
C TRP A 95 -8.49 11.66 -17.98
N TYR A 96 -9.53 12.11 -17.29
CA TYR A 96 -9.45 12.98 -16.11
C TYR A 96 -9.19 12.21 -14.80
N TRP A 97 -8.79 10.95 -14.87
CA TRP A 97 -8.38 10.20 -13.69
C TRP A 97 -6.88 10.34 -13.45
N ARG A 98 -6.48 10.20 -12.19
CA ARG A 98 -5.09 10.24 -11.71
C ARG A 98 -4.79 9.00 -10.88
N ALA A 99 -3.50 8.73 -10.66
CA ALA A 99 -3.08 7.60 -9.84
C ALA A 99 -2.14 8.05 -8.72
N ALA A 100 -2.27 7.37 -7.58
CA ALA A 100 -1.28 7.37 -6.53
C ALA A 100 -0.89 5.94 -6.19
N TRP A 101 0.30 5.80 -5.64
CA TRP A 101 0.77 4.56 -5.05
C TRP A 101 1.33 4.86 -3.67
N ARG A 102 1.15 3.95 -2.73
CA ARG A 102 1.80 4.00 -1.43
C ARG A 102 2.79 2.85 -1.32
N SER A 103 3.96 3.17 -0.79
CA SER A 103 4.96 2.16 -0.45
C SER A 103 4.68 1.59 0.95
N ALA A 104 5.57 0.73 1.45
CA ALA A 104 5.50 0.23 2.83
C ALA A 104 5.52 1.36 3.89
N SER A 105 5.94 2.58 3.55
CA SER A 105 5.89 3.74 4.46
C SER A 105 4.47 4.27 4.71
N GLY A 106 3.47 3.82 3.93
CA GLY A 106 2.09 4.29 4.03
C GLY A 106 1.84 5.68 3.43
N GLN A 107 2.90 6.40 3.04
CA GLN A 107 2.79 7.70 2.37
C GLN A 107 2.33 7.51 0.92
N PRO A 108 1.28 8.24 0.47
CA PRO A 108 0.89 8.24 -0.93
C PRO A 108 1.86 9.10 -1.75
N TYR A 109 2.29 8.55 -2.87
CA TYR A 109 3.11 9.21 -3.87
C TYR A 109 2.33 9.29 -5.18
N PRO A 110 2.43 10.41 -5.92
CA PRO A 110 1.84 10.48 -7.23
C PRO A 110 2.41 9.45 -8.20
N LEU A 111 1.56 8.98 -9.10
CA LEU A 111 1.95 8.15 -10.24
C LEU A 111 1.45 8.79 -11.52
N VAL A 112 2.40 9.19 -12.38
CA VAL A 112 2.08 9.75 -13.69
C VAL A 112 1.72 8.61 -14.62
N ILE A 113 0.52 8.67 -15.20
CA ILE A 113 0.08 7.76 -16.25
C ILE A 113 -0.02 8.55 -17.56
N PRO A 114 0.68 8.15 -18.63
CA PRO A 114 0.58 8.82 -19.92
C PRO A 114 -0.89 8.95 -20.37
N GLY A 115 -1.26 10.05 -21.02
CA GLY A 115 -2.63 10.25 -21.52
C GLY A 115 -3.73 10.44 -20.46
N LEU A 116 -3.40 10.33 -19.17
CA LEU A 116 -4.31 10.59 -18.06
C LEU A 116 -3.94 11.90 -17.33
N GLY A 117 -4.90 12.43 -16.59
CA GLY A 117 -4.82 13.72 -15.92
C GLY A 117 -3.88 13.68 -14.72
N GLY A 118 -2.59 13.89 -14.95
CA GLY A 118 -1.60 14.34 -13.97
C GLY A 118 -1.37 13.46 -12.73
N SER A 119 -0.34 13.84 -11.98
CA SER A 119 0.01 13.30 -10.67
C SER A 119 -0.75 14.01 -9.53
N LEU A 120 -1.12 13.26 -8.48
CA LEU A 120 -1.69 13.73 -7.22
C LEU A 120 -0.79 14.68 -6.43
#